data_AF-A0A258VZV9-F1
#
_entry.id   AF-A0A258VZV9-F1
#
_cell.length_a   1.000
_cell.length_b   1.000
_cell.length_c   1.000
_cell.angle_alpha   90.00
_cell.angle_beta   90.00
_cell.angle_gamma   90.00
#
_symmetry.space_group_name_H-M   'P 1'
#
loop_
_entity.id
_entity.type
_entity.pdbx_description
1 polymer ?
#
loop_
_entity_poly.entity_id
_entity_poly.type
_entity_poly.pdbx_seq_one_letter_code
_entity_poly.pdbx_strand_id
1 'polypeptide(L)'
;MLLLVLSFQLISCATILHGSTDQIEILSTAPDTEIYINDVYRGIAGPEQPLEVTIPKRGRVTFVGKKASCREGETVVRRSVDPATFLGILIDGGLFSILLVDIVGTNAFVRAEQSSYLLELECKT
;
A
#
# COMPACT_ATOMS: atom_id res chain seq x y z
N MET A 1 5.86 16.55 45.01
CA MET A 1 6.22 16.92 43.62
C MET A 1 6.92 15.74 42.94
N LEU A 2 6.26 14.57 42.89
CA LEU A 2 6.83 13.32 42.36
C LEU A 2 5.80 12.52 41.55
N LEU A 3 4.59 13.06 41.37
CA LEU A 3 3.45 12.35 40.78
C LEU A 3 3.14 12.76 39.33
N LEU A 4 3.88 13.72 38.76
CA LEU A 4 3.55 14.32 37.45
C LEU A 4 4.52 13.91 36.33
N VAL A 5 5.49 13.03 36.61
CA VAL A 5 6.55 12.64 35.67
C VAL A 5 6.35 11.20 35.13
N LEU A 6 5.36 10.46 35.65
CA LEU A 6 5.21 9.02 35.37
C LEU A 6 4.14 8.65 34.33
N SER A 7 3.61 9.61 33.59
CA SER A 7 2.51 9.39 32.62
C SER A 7 2.89 9.59 31.14
N PHE A 8 4.17 9.83 30.82
CA PHE A 8 4.65 9.90 29.43
C PHE A 8 5.20 8.58 28.88
N GLN A 9 5.03 7.49 29.61
CA GLN A 9 5.49 6.17 29.18
C GLN A 9 4.42 5.53 28.29
N LEU A 10 4.76 5.39 27.00
CA LEU A 10 4.39 4.24 26.14
C LEU A 10 3.05 4.30 25.40
N ILE A 11 2.81 5.34 24.60
CA ILE A 11 2.16 5.12 23.30
C ILE A 11 3.24 5.29 22.22
N SER A 12 4.27 4.44 22.27
CA SER A 12 5.12 4.23 21.11
C SER A 12 4.27 3.52 20.08
N CYS A 13 3.59 4.27 19.22
CA CYS A 13 3.20 3.77 17.92
C CYS A 13 4.51 3.48 17.18
N ALA A 14 5.04 2.27 17.35
CA ALA A 14 6.15 1.79 16.55
C ALA A 14 5.67 1.83 15.09
N THR A 15 6.07 2.85 14.35
CA THR A 15 5.89 2.87 12.90
C THR A 15 6.82 1.81 12.36
N ILE A 16 6.34 0.58 12.25
CA ILE A 16 7.05 -0.48 11.56
C ILE A 16 7.30 0.05 10.15
N LEU A 17 8.57 0.29 9.83
CA LEU A 17 9.01 0.57 8.47
C LEU A 17 8.79 -0.72 7.67
N HIS A 18 7.57 -0.92 7.19
CA HIS A 18 7.27 -1.95 6.19
C HIS A 18 8.16 -1.63 4.99
N GLY A 19 9.04 -2.55 4.60
CA GLY A 19 10.21 -2.32 3.74
C GLY A 19 9.94 -1.69 2.36
N SER A 20 10.33 -2.35 1.27
CA SER A 20 10.19 -1.81 -0.10
C SER A 20 8.87 -2.19 -0.79
N THR A 21 7.97 -2.85 -0.07
CA THR A 21 6.69 -3.35 -0.59
C THR A 21 5.52 -3.03 0.34
N ASP A 22 4.33 -2.95 -0.23
CA ASP A 22 3.04 -2.85 0.48
C ASP A 22 2.18 -4.08 0.17
N GLN A 23 1.45 -4.56 1.17
CA GLN A 23 0.36 -5.52 0.96
C GLN A 23 -0.93 -4.74 0.73
N ILE A 24 -1.65 -5.12 -0.32
CA ILE A 24 -2.92 -4.51 -0.69
C ILE A 24 -3.92 -5.60 -1.07
N GLU A 25 -5.19 -5.23 -1.02
CA GLU A 25 -6.32 -6.06 -1.38
C GLU A 25 -6.95 -5.52 -2.67
N ILE A 26 -7.26 -6.41 -3.61
CA ILE A 26 -7.93 -6.04 -4.87
C ILE A 26 -9.28 -6.76 -4.92
N LEU A 27 -10.35 -5.97 -5.04
CA LEU A 27 -11.71 -6.44 -5.28
C LEU A 27 -12.13 -6.11 -6.71
N SER A 28 -13.10 -6.86 -7.22
CA SER A 28 -13.72 -6.60 -8.52
C SER A 28 -15.22 -6.57 -8.39
N THR A 29 -15.90 -5.70 -9.15
CA THR A 29 -17.37 -5.69 -9.22
C THR A 29 -17.91 -6.93 -9.93
N ALA A 30 -17.12 -7.56 -10.79
CA ALA A 30 -17.49 -8.78 -11.50
C ALA A 30 -16.85 -10.02 -10.84
N PRO A 31 -17.58 -11.13 -10.67
CA PRO A 31 -16.99 -12.37 -10.16
C PRO A 31 -15.98 -12.94 -11.16
N ASP A 32 -15.05 -13.79 -10.73
CA ASP A 32 -14.09 -14.46 -11.62
C ASP A 32 -13.29 -13.51 -12.53
N THR A 33 -12.93 -12.32 -12.03
CA THR A 33 -12.12 -11.35 -12.78
C THR A 33 -10.66 -11.70 -12.67
N GLU A 34 -9.98 -11.87 -13.81
CA GLU A 34 -8.53 -12.06 -13.85
C GLU A 34 -7.83 -10.73 -13.57
N ILE A 35 -6.92 -10.73 -12.59
CA ILE A 35 -6.18 -9.55 -12.16
C ILE A 35 -4.76 -9.61 -12.71
N TYR A 36 -4.37 -8.54 -13.39
CA TYR A 36 -3.03 -8.32 -13.92
C TYR A 36 -2.41 -7.11 -13.23
N ILE A 37 -1.16 -7.25 -12.80
CA ILE A 37 -0.38 -6.16 -12.22
C ILE A 37 0.83 -5.92 -13.11
N ASN A 38 0.92 -4.72 -13.69
CA ASN A 38 1.94 -4.39 -14.69
C ASN A 38 2.00 -5.46 -15.81
N ASP A 39 0.84 -5.79 -16.37
CA ASP A 39 0.65 -6.81 -17.41
C ASP A 39 0.97 -8.26 -17.02
N VAL A 40 1.29 -8.53 -15.76
CA VAL A 40 1.54 -9.89 -15.28
C VAL A 40 0.35 -10.40 -14.48
N TYR A 41 -0.18 -11.55 -14.87
CA TYR A 41 -1.26 -12.23 -14.15
C TYR A 41 -0.89 -12.50 -12.68
N ARG A 42 -1.85 -12.33 -11.78
CA ARG A 42 -1.67 -12.53 -10.34
C ARG A 42 -2.70 -13.45 -9.71
N GLY A 43 -3.90 -13.53 -10.27
CA GLY A 43 -4.96 -14.36 -9.73
C GLY A 43 -6.33 -13.89 -10.16
N ILE A 44 -7.33 -14.40 -9.45
CA ILE A 44 -8.74 -14.12 -9.69
C ILE A 44 -9.28 -13.34 -8.50
N ALA A 45 -10.08 -12.31 -8.78
CA ALA A 45 -10.80 -11.56 -7.77
C ALA A 45 -12.30 -11.44 -8.12
N GLY A 46 -13.11 -11.19 -7.12
CA GLY A 46 -14.53 -10.94 -7.25
C GLY A 46 -15.06 -10.06 -6.13
N PRO A 47 -16.38 -9.81 -6.08
CA PRO A 47 -16.98 -8.94 -5.08
C PRO A 47 -16.90 -9.53 -3.67
N GLU A 48 -16.89 -10.85 -3.54
CA GLU A 48 -16.78 -11.58 -2.27
C GLU A 48 -15.45 -12.35 -2.13
N GLN A 49 -14.58 -12.24 -3.14
CA GLN A 49 -13.29 -12.95 -3.20
C GLN A 49 -12.19 -11.94 -3.49
N PRO A 50 -11.72 -11.22 -2.47
CA PRO A 50 -10.60 -10.31 -2.62
C PRO A 50 -9.31 -11.06 -2.94
N LEU A 51 -8.46 -10.45 -3.76
CA LEU A 51 -7.11 -10.93 -4.03
C LEU A 51 -6.09 -10.09 -3.26
N GLU A 52 -5.43 -10.70 -2.29
CA GLU A 52 -4.30 -10.09 -1.59
C GLU A 52 -3.03 -10.17 -2.45
N VAL A 53 -2.37 -9.02 -2.65
CA VAL A 53 -1.14 -8.93 -3.43
C VAL A 53 -0.12 -8.04 -2.75
N THR A 54 1.15 -8.36 -2.95
CA THR A 54 2.27 -7.52 -2.52
C THR A 54 2.78 -6.71 -3.70
N ILE A 55 2.78 -5.39 -3.58
CA ILE A 55 3.23 -4.45 -4.61
C ILE A 55 4.49 -3.70 -4.17
N PRO A 56 5.38 -3.31 -5.09
CA PRO A 56 6.51 -2.46 -4.75
C PRO A 56 6.05 -1.04 -4.40
N LYS A 57 6.68 -0.43 -3.40
CA LYS A 57 6.49 0.98 -3.04
C LYS A 57 7.10 1.95 -4.05
N ARG A 58 8.07 1.46 -4.83
CA ARG A 58 8.74 2.21 -5.90
C ARG A 58 8.16 1.85 -7.28
N GLY A 59 8.17 2.84 -8.18
CA GLY A 59 7.80 2.63 -9.59
C GLY A 59 6.29 2.69 -9.82
N ARG A 60 5.87 2.83 -11.09
CA ARG A 60 4.45 2.83 -11.44
C ARG A 60 3.89 1.41 -11.28
N VAL A 61 2.72 1.30 -10.67
CA VAL A 61 1.98 0.05 -10.54
C VAL A 61 0.59 0.29 -11.10
N THR A 62 0.19 -0.55 -12.06
CA THR A 62 -1.11 -0.51 -12.72
C THR A 62 -1.82 -1.84 -12.49
N PHE A 63 -3.08 -1.78 -12.10
CA PHE A 63 -3.99 -2.92 -12.00
C PHE A 63 -4.91 -2.94 -13.19
N VAL A 64 -5.03 -4.11 -13.82
CA VAL A 64 -5.94 -4.35 -14.92
C VAL A 64 -6.80 -5.57 -14.58
N GLY A 65 -8.11 -5.39 -14.55
CA GLY A 65 -9.09 -6.45 -14.40
C GLY A 65 -9.62 -6.87 -15.78
N LYS A 66 -9.55 -8.16 -16.09
CA LYS A 66 -10.07 -8.73 -17.34
C LYS A 66 -11.11 -9.79 -17.03
N LYS A 67 -12.22 -9.75 -17.78
CA LYS A 67 -13.23 -10.80 -17.75
C LYS A 67 -13.87 -10.91 -19.13
N ALA A 68 -14.14 -12.14 -19.56
CA ALA A 68 -14.91 -12.39 -20.78
C ALA A 68 -16.26 -11.64 -20.71
N SER A 69 -16.63 -11.00 -21.82
CA SER A 69 -17.87 -10.21 -21.97
C SER A 69 -17.95 -8.92 -21.14
N CYS A 70 -16.85 -8.48 -20.52
CA CYS A 70 -16.74 -7.19 -19.86
C CYS A 70 -15.63 -6.34 -20.49
N ARG A 71 -15.77 -5.02 -20.43
CA ARG A 71 -14.68 -4.10 -20.73
C ARG A 71 -13.66 -4.16 -19.61
N GLU A 72 -12.38 -4.17 -19.97
CA GLU A 72 -11.29 -4.16 -19.00
C GLU A 72 -11.36 -2.90 -18.13
N GLY A 73 -11.20 -3.07 -16.82
CA GLY A 73 -11.05 -1.97 -15.87
C GLY A 73 -9.57 -1.75 -15.57
N GLU A 74 -9.10 -0.51 -15.62
CA GLU A 74 -7.71 -0.15 -15.30
C GLU A 74 -7.69 0.87 -14.15
N THR A 75 -6.80 0.66 -13.19
CA THR A 75 -6.53 1.62 -12.12
C THR A 75 -5.03 1.72 -11.84
N VAL A 76 -4.54 2.94 -11.77
CA VAL A 76 -3.14 3.23 -11.41
C VAL A 76 -3.07 3.48 -9.91
N VAL A 77 -2.15 2.80 -9.23
CA VAL A 77 -1.91 2.96 -7.80
C VAL A 77 -1.42 4.37 -7.50
N ARG A 78 -2.18 5.09 -6.66
CA ARG A 78 -1.74 6.36 -6.09
C ARG A 78 -0.97 6.13 -4.80
N ARG A 79 0.03 6.98 -4.56
CA ARG A 79 0.93 6.87 -3.42
C ARG A 79 1.07 8.21 -2.73
N SER A 80 1.10 8.15 -1.41
CA SER A 80 1.31 9.29 -0.54
C SER A 80 2.54 9.09 0.34
N VAL A 81 3.11 10.21 0.75
CA VAL A 81 4.18 10.24 1.74
C VAL A 81 3.52 10.39 3.11
N ASP A 82 3.88 9.52 4.05
CA ASP A 82 3.36 9.61 5.43
C ASP A 82 4.21 10.62 6.25
N PRO A 83 3.68 11.80 6.58
CA PRO A 83 4.41 12.82 7.32
C PRO A 83 4.63 12.45 8.79
N ALA A 84 3.83 11.53 9.37
CA ALA A 84 4.05 11.05 10.73
C ALA A 84 5.31 10.20 10.82
N THR A 85 5.60 9.42 9.77
CA THR A 85 6.88 8.72 9.61
C THR A 85 8.03 9.73 9.55
N PHE A 86 7.87 10.84 8.81
CA PHE A 86 8.91 11.88 8.71
C PHE A 86 9.18 12.62 10.05
N LEU A 87 8.13 12.92 10.83
CA LEU A 87 8.26 13.62 12.12
C LEU A 87 8.85 12.73 13.22
N GLY A 88 8.42 11.48 13.34
CA GLY A 88 8.96 10.54 14.33
C GLY A 88 10.48 10.33 14.16
N ILE A 89 10.94 10.38 12.90
CA ILE A 89 12.34 10.22 12.50
C ILE A 89 13.20 11.46 12.81
N LEU A 90 12.66 12.67 12.65
CA LEU A 90 13.38 13.91 12.96
C LEU A 90 13.60 14.12 14.47
N ILE A 91 12.71 13.57 15.30
CA ILE A 91 12.76 13.73 16.76
C ILE A 91 13.72 12.71 17.41
N ASP A 92 13.98 11.57 16.76
CA ASP A 92 14.78 10.47 17.33
C ASP A 92 16.31 10.62 17.15
N GLY A 93 16.80 11.65 16.44
CA GLY A 93 18.17 12.21 16.54
C GLY A 93 19.39 11.32 16.23
N GLY A 94 19.25 10.00 16.12
CA GLY A 94 20.35 9.02 16.01
C GLY A 94 20.33 8.16 14.73
N LEU A 95 19.29 8.26 13.90
CA LEU A 95 19.08 7.39 12.74
C LEU A 95 19.44 8.03 11.38
N PHE A 96 20.10 9.19 11.37
CA PHE A 96 20.45 9.93 10.14
C PHE A 96 21.26 9.12 9.11
N SER A 97 22.11 8.19 9.56
CA SER A 97 22.96 7.37 8.68
C SER A 97 22.21 6.24 7.97
N ILE A 98 21.20 5.63 8.60
CA ILE A 98 20.39 4.57 7.99
C ILE A 98 19.39 5.19 6.99
N LEU A 99 18.90 6.39 7.28
CA LEU A 99 17.92 7.11 6.46
C LEU A 99 18.43 7.50 5.08
N LEU A 100 19.69 7.93 4.93
CA LEU A 100 20.23 8.27 3.61
C LEU A 100 20.18 7.06 2.66
N VAL A 101 20.37 5.85 3.21
CA VAL A 101 20.37 4.62 2.44
C VAL A 101 18.94 4.11 2.22
N ASP A 102 18.06 4.20 3.22
CA ASP A 102 16.67 3.73 3.12
C ASP A 102 15.75 4.69 2.36
N ILE A 103 15.94 6.01 2.46
CA ILE A 103 15.14 6.99 1.71
C ILE A 103 15.42 6.84 0.20
N VAL A 104 16.70 6.74 -0.17
CA VAL A 104 17.12 6.62 -1.57
C VAL A 104 16.93 5.19 -2.10
N GLY A 105 17.11 4.19 -1.22
CA GLY A 105 17.10 2.78 -1.57
C GLY A 105 15.70 2.14 -1.58
N THR A 106 14.91 2.34 -0.52
CA THR A 106 13.70 1.54 -0.25
C THR A 106 12.39 2.32 -0.35
N ASN A 107 12.42 3.66 -0.31
CA ASN A 107 11.21 4.50 -0.25
C ASN A 107 10.24 4.07 0.87
N ALA A 108 10.76 3.64 2.02
CA ALA A 108 9.96 3.09 3.11
C ALA A 108 8.87 4.06 3.65
N PHE A 109 9.06 5.37 3.45
CA PHE A 109 8.14 6.46 3.81
C PHE A 109 6.99 6.68 2.82
N VAL A 110 7.06 6.05 1.64
CA VAL A 110 6.01 6.06 0.63
C VAL A 110 5.12 4.86 0.87
N ARG A 111 3.80 5.08 0.89
CA ARG A 111 2.80 4.01 0.96
C ARG A 111 1.75 4.20 -0.12
N ALA A 112 1.11 3.10 -0.51
CA ALA A 112 -0.13 3.20 -1.27
C ALA A 112 -1.15 4.06 -0.50
N GLU A 113 -1.85 4.97 -1.18
CA GLU A 113 -2.88 5.81 -0.54
C GLU A 113 -4.02 4.98 0.05
N GLN A 114 -4.26 3.82 -0.57
CA GLN A 114 -5.30 2.88 -0.19
C GLN A 114 -4.68 1.49 -0.06
N SER A 115 -5.15 0.74 0.95
CA SER A 115 -4.83 -0.68 1.14
C SER A 115 -5.78 -1.61 0.41
N SER A 116 -6.89 -1.08 -0.11
CA SER A 116 -7.92 -1.83 -0.85
C SER A 116 -8.30 -1.07 -2.11
N TYR A 117 -8.35 -1.78 -3.25
CA TYR A 117 -8.69 -1.23 -4.55
C TYR A 117 -9.88 -1.99 -5.14
N LEU A 118 -10.93 -1.26 -5.53
CA LEU A 118 -12.06 -1.82 -6.25
C LEU A 118 -11.88 -1.58 -7.76
N LEU A 119 -11.84 -2.65 -8.55
CA LEU A 119 -11.85 -2.58 -10.00
C LEU A 119 -13.29 -2.69 -10.50
N GLU A 120 -13.78 -1.60 -11.09
CA GLU A 120 -15.08 -1.56 -11.73
C GLU A 120 -14.94 -2.01 -13.19
N LEU A 121 -15.61 -3.12 -13.54
CA LEU A 121 -15.72 -3.57 -14.93
C LEU A 121 -17.09 -3.21 -15.50
N GLU A 122 -17.10 -2.68 -16.73
CA GLU A 122 -18.33 -2.46 -17.50
C GLU A 122 -18.71 -3.76 -18.23
N CYS A 123 -19.54 -4.58 -17.61
CA CYS A 123 -20.05 -5.82 -18.22
C CYS A 123 -21.26 -5.54 -19.10
N LYS A 124 -21.27 -6.04 -20.34
CA LYS A 124 -22.49 -6.03 -21.16
C LYS A 124 -23.45 -7.08 -20.61
N THR A 125 -24.63 -6.63 -20.23
CA THR A 125 -25.76 -7.47 -19.81
C THR A 125 -26.39 -8.18 -21.01
#